data_AF-V4HUT5-F1
#
_entry.id   AF-V4HUT5-F1
#
_cell.length_a   1.000
_cell.length_b   1.000
_cell.length_c   1.000
_cell.angle_alpha   90.00
_cell.angle_beta   90.00
_cell.angle_gamma   90.00
#
_symmetry.space_group_name_H-M   'P 1'
#
loop_
_entity.id
_entity.type
_entity.pdbx_description
1 polymer ?
#
loop_
_entity_poly.entity_id
_entity_poly.type
_entity_poly.pdbx_seq_one_letter_code
_entity_poly.pdbx_strand_id
1 'polypeptide(L)'
;MISGNDLKAMRKKAGLTQKQMADKLNITRETVSNYELGVGEPRTGHFFKWLFYCKVDAKALLNQIKSISDEINDSDGSHRFKDDE
;
A
#
# COMPACT_ATOMS: atom_id res chain seq x y z
N MET A 1 -1.35 -9.30 -6.23
CA MET A 1 -1.45 -7.90 -6.71
C MET A 1 -2.72 -7.28 -6.18
N ILE A 2 -2.75 -5.96 -6.00
CA ILE A 2 -3.97 -5.23 -5.61
C ILE A 2 -5.00 -5.39 -6.74
N SER A 3 -6.19 -5.88 -6.43
CA SER A 3 -7.26 -6.09 -7.40
C SER A 3 -8.00 -4.80 -7.73
N GLY A 4 -8.76 -4.78 -8.83
CA GLY A 4 -9.64 -3.65 -9.16
C GLY A 4 -10.67 -3.34 -8.06
N ASN A 5 -11.14 -4.37 -7.36
CA ASN A 5 -12.03 -4.22 -6.21
C ASN A 5 -11.34 -3.50 -5.05
N ASP A 6 -10.06 -3.78 -4.80
CA ASP A 6 -9.28 -3.10 -3.76
C ASP A 6 -9.06 -1.62 -4.12
N LEU A 7 -8.76 -1.31 -5.39
CA LEU A 7 -8.66 0.07 -5.87
C LEU A 7 -9.97 0.85 -5.63
N LYS A 8 -11.10 0.23 -5.98
CA LYS A 8 -12.44 0.79 -5.77
C LYS A 8 -12.76 1.00 -4.29
N ALA A 9 -12.41 0.03 -3.43
CA ALA A 9 -12.60 0.12 -1.99
C ALA A 9 -11.77 1.26 -1.39
N MET A 10 -10.49 1.38 -1.77
CA MET A 10 -9.62 2.47 -1.33
C MET A 10 -10.17 3.84 -1.74
N ARG A 11 -10.57 4.00 -3.01
CA ARG A 11 -11.14 5.27 -3.49
C ARG A 11 -12.41 5.64 -2.73
N LYS A 12 -13.31 4.68 -2.53
CA LYS A 12 -14.57 4.90 -1.79
C LYS A 12 -14.32 5.26 -0.33
N LYS A 13 -13.38 4.59 0.34
CA LYS A 13 -12.97 4.90 1.72
C LYS A 13 -12.44 6.33 1.84
N ALA A 14 -11.76 6.81 0.79
CA ALA A 14 -11.29 8.19 0.70
C ALA A 14 -12.37 9.22 0.31
N GLY A 15 -13.63 8.81 0.10
CA GLY A 15 -14.72 9.70 -0.28
C GLY A 15 -14.62 10.27 -1.70
N LEU A 16 -13.80 9.67 -2.56
CA LEU A 16 -13.57 10.16 -3.93
C LEU A 16 -14.51 9.48 -4.92
N THR A 17 -15.05 10.23 -5.87
CA THR A 17 -15.72 9.68 -7.07
C THR A 17 -14.68 9.23 -8.10
N GLN A 18 -15.08 8.38 -9.07
CA GLN A 18 -14.18 7.98 -10.15
C GLN A 18 -13.66 9.20 -10.94
N LYS A 19 -14.51 10.21 -11.16
CA LYS A 19 -14.12 11.46 -11.83
C LYS A 19 -13.07 12.21 -11.02
N GLN A 20 -13.29 12.42 -9.72
CA GLN A 20 -12.31 13.10 -8.86
C GLN A 20 -10.97 12.36 -8.78
N MET A 21 -10.98 11.02 -8.79
CA MET A 21 -9.74 10.24 -8.86
C MET A 21 -9.05 10.41 -10.22
N ALA A 22 -9.81 10.41 -11.30
CA ALA A 22 -9.30 10.62 -12.66
C ALA A 22 -8.65 12.01 -12.81
N ASP A 23 -9.33 13.05 -12.31
CA ASP A 23 -8.83 14.43 -12.30
C ASP A 23 -7.49 14.53 -11.53
N LYS A 24 -7.38 13.85 -10.39
CA LYS A 24 -6.14 13.79 -9.59
C LYS A 24 -5.00 13.05 -10.28
N LEU A 25 -5.32 12.01 -11.05
CA LEU A 25 -4.34 11.21 -11.77
C LEU A 25 -4.02 11.78 -13.16
N ASN A 26 -4.73 12.82 -13.60
CA ASN A 26 -4.68 13.36 -14.96
C ASN A 26 -4.94 12.29 -16.04
N ILE A 27 -5.99 11.48 -15.83
CA ILE A 27 -6.46 10.44 -16.77
C ILE A 27 -7.97 10.56 -16.96
N THR A 28 -8.53 9.76 -17.87
CA THR A 28 -9.97 9.74 -18.09
C THR A 28 -10.71 8.95 -17.00
N ARG A 29 -11.99 9.27 -16.78
CA ARG A 29 -12.87 8.52 -15.86
C ARG A 29 -12.99 7.05 -16.27
N GLU A 30 -13.02 6.79 -17.58
CA GLU A 30 -13.07 5.45 -18.17
C GLU A 30 -11.83 4.65 -17.80
N THR A 31 -10.65 5.28 -17.80
CA THR A 31 -9.40 4.63 -17.38
C THR A 31 -9.46 4.19 -15.92
N VAL A 32 -9.97 5.05 -15.03
CA VAL A 32 -10.23 4.70 -13.62
C VAL A 32 -11.23 3.54 -13.50
N SER A 33 -12.30 3.56 -14.29
CA SER A 33 -13.29 2.48 -14.31
C SER A 33 -12.68 1.15 -14.77
N ASN A 34 -11.83 1.17 -15.79
CA ASN A 34 -11.15 -0.03 -16.29
C ASN A 34 -10.20 -0.62 -15.24
N TYR A 35 -9.50 0.24 -14.49
CA TYR A 35 -8.69 -0.21 -13.35
C TYR A 35 -9.54 -0.87 -12.27
N GLU A 36 -10.68 -0.28 -11.91
CA GLU A 36 -11.58 -0.84 -10.89
C GLU A 36 -12.30 -2.12 -11.32
N LEU A 37 -12.51 -2.31 -12.62
CA LEU A 37 -13.09 -3.53 -13.18
C LEU A 37 -12.03 -4.64 -13.41
N GLY A 38 -10.74 -4.35 -13.22
CA GLY A 38 -9.66 -5.28 -13.50
C GLY A 38 -9.41 -5.52 -15.01
N VAL A 39 -9.96 -4.66 -15.87
CA VAL A 39 -9.75 -4.71 -17.33
C VAL A 39 -8.34 -4.21 -17.70
N GLY A 40 -7.75 -3.37 -16.85
CA GLY A 40 -6.37 -2.94 -16.97
C GLY A 40 -5.78 -2.61 -15.62
N GLU A 41 -4.46 -2.42 -15.58
CA GLU A 41 -3.74 -2.14 -14.35
C GLU A 41 -3.16 -0.72 -14.36
N PRO A 42 -3.19 -0.01 -13.22
CA PRO A 42 -2.52 1.27 -13.11
C PRO A 42 -1.01 1.08 -13.22
N ARG A 43 -0.37 1.91 -14.05
CA ARG A 43 1.09 2.03 -14.03
C ARG A 43 1.56 2.38 -12.62
N THR A 44 2.76 1.96 -12.27
CA THR A 44 3.35 2.16 -10.93
C THR A 44 3.21 3.60 -10.42
N GLY A 45 3.43 4.61 -11.28
CA GLY A 45 3.24 6.02 -10.92
C GLY A 45 1.80 6.40 -10.59
N HIS A 46 0.80 5.90 -11.34
CA HIS A 46 -0.61 6.11 -11.02
C HIS A 46 -1.01 5.36 -9.75
N PHE A 47 -0.45 4.17 -9.53
CA PHE A 47 -0.70 3.38 -8.35
C PHE A 47 -0.21 4.09 -7.07
N PHE A 48 1.02 4.59 -7.04
CA PHE A 48 1.52 5.36 -5.89
C PHE A 48 0.71 6.62 -5.62
N LYS A 49 0.35 7.36 -6.66
CA LYS A 49 -0.55 8.52 -6.53
C LYS A 49 -1.93 8.12 -5.99
N TRP A 50 -2.47 6.98 -6.42
CA TRP A 50 -3.74 6.45 -5.92
C TRP A 50 -3.68 6.21 -4.42
N LEU A 51 -2.63 5.53 -3.94
CA LEU A 51 -2.41 5.29 -2.50
C LEU A 51 -2.30 6.61 -1.72
N PHE A 52 -1.53 7.56 -2.25
CA PHE A 52 -1.36 8.88 -1.66
C PHE A 52 -2.69 9.63 -1.54
N TYR A 53 -3.48 9.71 -2.61
CA TYR A 53 -4.76 10.41 -2.60
C TYR A 53 -5.82 9.70 -1.78
N CYS A 54 -5.73 8.37 -1.64
CA CYS A 54 -6.61 7.61 -0.78
C CYS A 54 -6.24 7.71 0.71
N LYS A 55 -5.15 8.42 1.05
CA LYS A 55 -4.62 8.52 2.42
C LYS A 55 -4.55 7.14 3.08
N VAL A 56 -4.08 6.14 2.33
CA VAL A 56 -3.97 4.78 2.85
C VAL A 56 -3.05 4.85 4.06
N ASP A 57 -3.62 4.59 5.23
CA ASP A 57 -2.90 4.72 6.49
C ASP A 57 -1.85 3.61 6.55
N ALA A 58 -0.62 4.00 6.21
CA ALA A 58 0.54 3.13 6.28
C ALA A 58 0.83 2.71 7.72
N LYS A 59 0.18 3.29 8.75
CA LYS A 59 0.40 2.95 10.16
C LYS A 59 0.18 1.46 10.46
N ALA A 60 -0.82 0.83 9.84
CA ALA A 60 -1.03 -0.61 10.02
C ALA A 60 0.14 -1.43 9.46
N LEU A 61 0.69 -1.02 8.32
CA LEU A 61 1.88 -1.62 7.72
C LEU A 61 3.16 -1.30 8.53
N LEU A 62 3.31 -0.06 9.00
CA LEU A 62 4.45 0.38 9.81
C LEU A 62 4.50 -0.35 11.15
N ASN A 63 3.35 -0.60 11.77
CA ASN A 63 3.27 -1.40 12.98
C ASN A 63 3.72 -2.86 12.72
N GLN A 64 3.31 -3.45 11.59
CA GLN A 64 3.78 -4.80 11.21
C GLN A 64 5.30 -4.83 10.94
N ILE A 65 5.84 -3.83 10.23
CA ILE A 65 7.28 -3.71 9.97
C ILE A 65 8.06 -3.57 11.28
N LYS A 66 7.53 -2.80 12.24
CA LYS A 66 8.14 -2.61 13.55
C LYS A 66 8.19 -3.93 14.33
N SER A 67 7.07 -4.67 14.41
CA SER A 67 7.05 -5.98 15.09
C SER A 67 8.06 -6.97 14.50
N ILE A 68 8.22 -7.01 13.17
CA ILE A 68 9.22 -7.88 12.52
C ILE A 68 10.66 -7.45 12.89
N SER A 69 10.91 -6.14 12.95
CA SER A 69 12.24 -5.61 13.31
C SER A 69 12.59 -5.86 14.78
N ASP A 70 11.59 -5.81 15.66
CA ASP A 70 11.74 -6.10 17.08
C ASP A 70 12.06 -7.59 17.29
N GLU A 71 11.39 -8.50 16.56
CA GLU A 71 11.68 -9.96 16.60
C GLU A 71 13.07 -10.33 16.07
N ILE A 72 13.57 -9.62 15.06
CA ILE A 72 14.92 -9.85 14.52
C ILE A 72 16.00 -9.41 15.51
N ASN A 73 15.81 -8.25 16.18
CA ASN A 73 16.80 -7.72 17.11
C ASN A 73 16.91 -8.52 18.42
N ASP A 74 15.84 -9.18 18.88
CA ASP A 74 15.90 -10.05 20.07
C ASP A 74 16.64 -11.37 19.81
N SER A 75 16.82 -11.77 18.55
CA SER A 75 17.49 -13.03 18.19
C SER A 75 19.03 -12.96 18.11
N ASP A 76 19.61 -11.76 18.07
CA ASP A 76 21.07 -11.55 17.97
C ASP A 76 21.76 -11.42 19.36
N GLY A 77 20.97 -11.48 20.44
CA GLY A 77 21.46 -11.31 21.81
C GLY A 77 21.94 -12.58 22.53
N SER A 78 21.70 -13.78 21.98
CA SER A 78 21.99 -15.05 22.69
C SER A 78 23.02 -15.94 21.97
N HIS A 79 24.17 -15.37 21.58
CA HIS A 79 25.39 -16.18 21.46
C HIS A 79 26.63 -15.35 21.84
N ARG A 80 26.73 -14.95 23.11
CA ARG A 80 28.02 -14.60 23.72
C ARG A 80 28.25 -15.46 24.96
N PHE A 81 29.49 -15.94 25.05
CA PHE A 81 30.18 -16.63 26.14
C PHE A 81 29.93 -18.16 26.22
N LYS A 82 30.96 -18.99 26.26
CA LYS A 82 32.21 -18.82 27.02
C LYS A 82 33.47 -19.18 26.23
N ASP A 83 34.44 -18.27 26.28
CA ASP A 83 35.85 -18.64 26.32
C ASP A 83 36.06 -19.43 27.61
N ASP A 84 36.39 -20.71 27.51
CA ASP A 84 36.90 -21.49 28.65
C ASP A 84 38.39 -21.79 28.37
N GLU A 85 39.18 -21.38 29.36
CA GLU A 85 40.63 -21.35 29.51
C GLU A 85 41.28 -22.73 29.63
#